data_AF-A0A2V7HYA2-F1
#
_entry.id   AF-A0A2V7HYA2-F1
#
_cell.length_a   1.000
_cell.length_b   1.000
_cell.length_c   1.000
_cell.angle_alpha   90.00
_cell.angle_beta   90.00
_cell.angle_gamma   90.00
#
_symmetry.space_group_name_H-M   'P 1'
#
loop_
_entity.id
_entity.type
_entity.pdbx_description
1 polymer ?
#
loop_
_entity_poly.entity_id
_entity_poly.type
_entity_poly.pdbx_seq_one_letter_code
_entity_poly.pdbx_strand_id
1 'polypeptide(L)' 'MNKDELEGKVEKAKGYVKEQVGKATDDPDLEAEGTGQRVAGAVQENVGKARRKVGEAVKKVGDAIKE' A
#
# COMPACT_ATOMS: atom_id res chain seq x y z
N MET A 1 -1.01 9.20 -14.36
CA MET A 1 -0.59 8.23 -13.34
C MET A 1 0.78 8.69 -12.85
N ASN A 2 0.94 8.90 -11.54
CA ASN A 2 2.23 9.31 -10.95
C ASN A 2 3.19 8.12 -10.88
N LYS A 3 4.51 8.36 -10.95
CA LYS A 3 5.54 7.32 -10.89
C LYS A 3 5.42 6.44 -9.64
N ASP A 4 5.13 7.05 -8.49
CA ASP A 4 4.93 6.35 -7.22
C ASP A 4 3.78 5.33 -7.25
N GLU A 5 2.71 5.65 -8.00
CA GLU A 5 1.54 4.77 -8.11
C GLU A 5 1.81 3.58 -9.04
N LEU A 6 2.69 3.77 -10.03
CA LEU A 6 3.18 2.69 -10.88
C LEU A 6 4.14 1.78 -10.10
N GLU A 7 5.06 2.36 -9.34
CA GLU A 7 6.05 1.64 -8.54
C GLU A 7 5.37 0.77 -7.47
N GLY A 8 4.38 1.31 -6.76
CA GLY A 8 3.59 0.54 -5.79
C GLY A 8 2.78 -0.60 -6.42
N LYS A 9 2.31 -0.46 -7.68
CA LYS A 9 1.66 -1.57 -8.40
C LYS A 9 2.67 -2.66 -8.79
N VAL A 10 3.87 -2.27 -9.22
CA VAL A 10 4.95 -3.20 -9.56
C VAL A 10 5.40 -3.98 -8.33
N GLU A 11 5.58 -3.32 -7.18
CA GLU A 11 5.93 -3.99 -5.93
C GLU A 11 4.86 -4.98 -5.46
N LYS A 12 3.57 -4.60 -5.54
CA LYS A 12 2.46 -5.52 -5.24
C LYS A 12 2.46 -6.75 -6.14
N ALA A 13 2.70 -6.56 -7.44
CA ALA A 13 2.80 -7.68 -8.38
C ALA A 13 4.00 -8.58 -8.06
N LYS A 14 5.15 -8.00 -7.72
CA LYS A 14 6.37 -8.73 -7.36
C LYS A 14 6.19 -9.55 -6.08
N GLY A 15 5.56 -8.99 -5.06
CA GLY A 15 5.23 -9.69 -3.82
C GLY A 15 4.25 -10.84 -4.04
N TYR A 16 3.23 -10.65 -4.89
CA TYR A 16 2.30 -11.72 -5.28
C TYR A 16 3.03 -12.87 -5.98
N VAL A 17 3.92 -12.57 -6.92
CA VAL A 17 4.72 -13.58 -7.61
C VAL A 17 5.62 -14.34 -6.63
N LYS A 18 6.33 -13.65 -5.73
CA LYS A 18 7.15 -14.29 -4.69
C LYS A 18 6.34 -15.25 -3.82
N GLU A 19 5.14 -14.83 -3.39
CA GLU A 19 4.27 -15.68 -2.58
C GLU A 19 3.83 -16.95 -3.34
N GLN A 20 3.42 -16.81 -4.60
CA GLN A 20 2.99 -17.94 -5.42
C GLN A 20 4.14 -18.89 -5.73
N VAL A 21 5.33 -18.36 -6.02
CA VAL A 21 6.53 -19.16 -6.26
C VAL A 21 6.96 -19.87 -4.97
N GLY A 22 7.02 -19.18 -3.84
CA GLY A 22 7.35 -19.80 -2.54
C GLY A 22 6.42 -20.94 -2.16
N LYS A 23 5.10 -20.77 -2.38
CA LYS A 23 4.12 -21.85 -2.22
C LYS A 23 4.34 -23.02 -3.17
N ALA A 24 4.70 -22.75 -4.41
CA ALA A 24 4.92 -23.78 -5.41
C ALA A 24 6.23 -24.55 -5.20
N THR A 25 7.23 -23.93 -4.57
CA THR A 25 8.54 -24.53 -4.30
C THR A 25 8.71 -25.03 -2.86
N ASP A 26 7.66 -24.95 -2.02
CA ASP A 26 7.72 -25.23 -0.57
C ASP A 26 8.86 -24.45 0.12
N ASP A 27 9.05 -23.19 -0.29
CA ASP A 27 10.09 -22.31 0.24
C ASP A 27 9.48 -21.30 1.23
N PRO A 28 9.64 -21.51 2.55
CA PRO A 28 9.00 -20.70 3.58
C PRO A 28 9.56 -19.27 3.64
N ASP A 29 10.81 -19.06 3.23
CA ASP A 29 11.43 -17.73 3.18
C ASP A 29 10.76 -16.86 2.09
N LEU A 30 10.56 -17.40 0.88
CA LEU A 30 9.84 -16.72 -0.20
C LEU A 30 8.38 -16.40 0.13
N GLU A 31 7.68 -17.32 0.81
CA GLU A 31 6.30 -17.08 1.27
C GLU A 31 6.24 -15.96 2.32
N ALA A 32 7.16 -15.98 3.28
CA ALA A 32 7.24 -14.97 4.34
C ALA A 32 7.59 -13.58 3.78
N GLU A 33 8.55 -13.51 2.84
CA GLU A 33 8.89 -12.26 2.14
C GLU A 33 7.68 -11.70 1.36
N GLY A 34 6.98 -12.54 0.59
CA GLY A 34 5.81 -12.12 -0.19
C GLY A 34 4.67 -11.63 0.69
N THR A 35 4.41 -12.30 1.81
CA THR A 35 3.41 -11.90 2.80
C THR A 35 3.80 -10.59 3.48
N GLY A 36 5.06 -10.44 3.89
CA GLY A 36 5.57 -9.22 4.52
C GLY A 36 5.42 -8.00 3.61
N GLN A 37 5.80 -8.11 2.33
CA GLN A 37 5.64 -7.02 1.35
C GLN A 37 4.17 -6.64 1.14
N ARG A 38 3.27 -7.63 1.08
CA ARG A 38 1.83 -7.40 0.89
C ARG A 38 1.20 -6.71 2.09
N VAL A 39 1.57 -7.10 3.31
CA VAL A 39 1.11 -6.46 4.55
C VAL A 39 1.64 -5.04 4.66
N ALA A 40 2.94 -4.82 4.42
CA ALA A 40 3.53 -3.49 4.44
C ALA A 40 2.85 -2.54 3.44
N GLY A 41 2.62 -3.01 2.21
CA GLY A 41 1.91 -2.25 1.18
C GLY A 41 0.46 -1.93 1.56
N ALA A 42 -0.25 -2.86 2.19
CA ALA A 42 -1.62 -2.64 2.68
C ALA A 42 -1.65 -1.62 3.83
N VAL A 43 -0.70 -1.70 4.77
CA VAL A 43 -0.57 -0.74 5.88
C VAL A 43 -0.28 0.66 5.34
N GLN A 44 0.68 0.79 4.42
CA GLN A 44 1.03 2.08 3.82
C GLN A 44 -0.14 2.68 3.03
N GLU A 45 -0.92 1.85 2.31
CA GLU A 45 -2.12 2.30 1.62
C GLU A 45 -3.20 2.79 2.60
N ASN A 46 -3.45 2.05 3.67
CA ASN A 46 -4.45 2.40 4.69
C ASN A 46 -4.07 3.69 5.44
N VAL A 47 -2.81 3.82 5.84
CA VAL A 47 -2.28 5.04 6.47
C VAL A 47 -2.38 6.23 5.52
N GLY A 48 -2.05 6.04 4.24
CA GLY A 48 -2.18 7.08 3.21
C GLY A 48 -3.64 7.52 2.99
N LYS A 49 -4.59 6.57 2.98
CA LYS A 49 -6.03 6.88 2.91
C LYS A 49 -6.52 7.63 4.15
N ALA A 50 -6.09 7.21 5.34
CA ALA A 50 -6.44 7.86 6.60
C ALA A 50 -5.92 9.31 6.64
N ARG A 51 -4.64 9.53 6.30
CA ARG A 51 -4.05 10.87 6.20
C ARG A 51 -4.79 11.76 5.20
N ARG A 52 -5.17 11.23 4.03
CA ARG A 52 -5.98 11.97 3.05
C ARG A 52 -7.33 12.39 3.62
N LYS A 53 -8.08 11.49 4.25
CA LYS A 53 -9.37 11.81 4.86
C LYS A 53 -9.25 12.90 5.94
N VAL A 54 -8.22 12.82 6.78
CA VAL A 54 -7.95 13.85 7.79
C VAL A 54 -7.62 15.20 7.12
N GLY A 55 -6.76 15.20 6.09
CA GLY A 55 -6.45 16.41 5.34
C GLY A 55 -7.67 17.04 4.67
N GLU A 56 -8.55 16.24 4.07
CA GLU A 56 -9.81 16.73 3.50
C GLU A 56 -10.76 17.31 4.55
N ALA A 57 -10.87 16.68 5.72
CA ALA A 57 -11.69 17.19 6.82
C ALA A 57 -11.17 18.54 7.34
N VAL A 58 -9.85 18.65 7.56
CA VAL A 58 -9.20 19.90 7.98
C VAL A 58 -9.37 21.00 6.93
N LYS A 59 -9.22 20.66 5.64
CA LYS A 59 -9.44 21.62 4.55
C LYS A 59 -10.87 22.14 4.52
N LYS A 60 -11.87 21.26 4.64
CA LYS A 60 -13.30 21.66 4.70
C LYS A 60 -13.61 22.59 5.87
N VAL A 61 -13.04 22.32 7.05
CA VAL A 61 -13.19 23.21 8.22
C VAL A 61 -12.53 24.55 7.96
N GLY A 62 -11.33 24.56 7.35
CA GLY A 62 -10.64 25.79 6.98
C GLY A 62 -11.40 26.65 5.97
N ASP A 63 -11.99 26.04 4.95
CA ASP A 63 -12.84 26.73 3.98
C ASP A 63 -14.10 27.32 4.65
N ALA A 64 -14.76 26.58 5.55
CA ALA A 64 -15.99 27.03 6.24
C ALA A 64 -15.78 28.16 7.27
N ILE A 65 -14.56 28.36 7.77
CA ILE A 65 -14.22 29.46 8.70
C ILE A 65 -13.80 30.73 7.94
N LYS A 66 -13.40 30.59 6.68
CA LYS A 66 -12.90 31.69 5.85
C LYS A 66 -14.01 32.46 5.13
N GLU A 67 -15.22 31.90 5.10
CA GLU A 67 -16.47 32.53 4.64
C GLU A 67 -17.19 33.23 5.80
#